data_AF-A0A2Z6Q1F6-F1
#
_entry.id   AF-A0A2Z6Q1F6-F1
#
_cell.length_a   1.000
_cell.length_b   1.000
_cell.length_c   1.000
_cell.angle_alpha   90.00
_cell.angle_beta   90.00
_cell.angle_gamma   90.00
#
_symmetry.space_group_name_H-M   'P 1'
#
loop_
_entity.id
_entity.type
_entity.pdbx_description
1 polymer ?
#
loop_
_entity_poly.entity_id
_entity_poly.type
_entity_poly.pdbx_seq_one_letter_code
_entity_poly.pdbx_strand_id
1 'polypeptide(L)'
;MTGPWLCILGGIFLSRVVIQPLTDLIPLTVNLRDFDKVKRIARLFYSLFLAFRQLNLFYQKLKLTASDQRFFPYVQQFKFNGDNVNFTYINELSDDYKKTIWKAKKDNGQMIVVKFTPEYNVEAHNLCADVGCAPNLLYCSDDVQTQILGGFRMIIMEYVNGISLDQKLAEGELAAESCKTIYKDMERAIKLLHGKNFVFADLRASNVLVFETEDTQRAMLIDFDWCGKDDVDRYPPSMNQDLSWPSEAKPCALLKKNHDLYWLDLLLHEYLSPPDTFTFKLPDPSSVGSRMSSGSRSHLSP
;
A
#
# COMPACT_ATOMS: atom_id res chain seq x y z
N MET A 1 -8.91 -9.63 39.51
CA MET A 1 -7.73 -10.45 39.19
C MET A 1 -7.82 -10.83 37.72
N THR A 2 -6.86 -10.41 36.90
CA THR A 2 -6.76 -10.86 35.51
C THR A 2 -6.29 -12.32 35.53
N GLY A 3 -7.10 -13.23 35.00
CA GLY A 3 -6.75 -14.64 34.87
C GLY A 3 -5.64 -14.89 33.84
N PRO A 4 -5.19 -16.13 33.64
CA PRO A 4 -4.19 -16.46 32.62
C PRO A 4 -4.71 -16.17 31.21
N TRP A 5 -3.82 -15.68 30.33
CA TRP A 5 -4.09 -15.42 28.92
C TRP A 5 -3.06 -16.16 28.06
N LEU A 6 -3.47 -16.56 26.86
CA LEU A 6 -2.59 -17.20 25.88
C LEU A 6 -2.69 -16.48 24.54
N CYS A 7 -1.54 -16.31 23.89
CA CYS A 7 -1.42 -15.84 22.52
C CYS A 7 -0.40 -16.71 21.80
N ILE A 8 -0.72 -17.15 20.59
CA ILE A 8 0.23 -17.88 19.75
C ILE A 8 0.81 -16.90 18.75
N LEU A 9 2.15 -16.76 18.76
CA LEU A 9 2.88 -15.98 17.79
C LEU A 9 3.60 -16.93 16.81
N GLY A 10 3.61 -16.56 15.54
CA GLY A 10 4.43 -17.19 14.50
C GLY A 10 5.63 -16.31 14.20
N GLY A 11 6.80 -16.91 14.03
CA GLY A 11 8.05 -16.22 13.73
C GLY A 11 8.73 -16.80 12.49
N ILE A 12 9.17 -15.95 11.57
CA ILE A 12 9.92 -16.34 10.36
C ILE A 12 11.19 -15.50 10.26
N PHE A 13 12.30 -16.16 9.93
CA PHE A 13 13.59 -15.53 9.65
C PHE A 13 13.75 -15.33 8.14
N LEU A 14 13.46 -14.12 7.67
CA LEU A 14 13.75 -13.65 6.32
C LEU A 14 15.11 -12.92 6.31
N SER A 15 15.25 -11.85 5.54
CA SER A 15 16.31 -10.82 5.73
C SER A 15 16.23 -10.16 7.12
N ARG A 16 15.10 -10.35 7.80
CA ARG A 16 14.76 -9.84 9.13
C ARG A 16 13.83 -10.82 9.83
N VAL A 17 13.68 -10.67 11.14
CA VAL A 17 12.72 -11.45 11.91
C VAL A 17 11.34 -10.81 11.79
N VAL A 18 10.38 -11.56 11.28
CA VAL A 18 8.97 -11.17 11.27
C VAL A 18 8.24 -12.01 12.30
N ILE A 19 7.55 -11.36 13.24
CA ILE A 19 6.72 -12.00 14.25
C ILE A 19 5.30 -11.48 14.09
N GLN A 20 4.33 -12.39 13.99
CA GLN A 20 2.92 -12.02 13.90
C GLN A 20 2.07 -12.87 14.85
N PRO A 21 1.02 -12.28 15.45
CA PRO A 21 0.03 -13.04 16.19
C PRO A 21 -0.75 -13.95 15.23
N LEU A 22 -0.73 -15.26 15.49
CA LEU A 22 -1.57 -16.24 14.81
C LEU A 22 -2.95 -16.36 15.47
N THR A 23 -3.07 -15.87 16.70
CA THR A 23 -4.33 -15.78 17.43
C THR A 23 -4.45 -14.44 18.14
N ASP A 24 -5.67 -14.06 18.48
CA ASP A 24 -5.93 -13.01 19.46
C ASP A 24 -5.51 -13.44 20.89
N LEU A 25 -5.67 -12.53 21.85
CA LEU A 25 -5.47 -12.81 23.28
C LEU A 25 -6.62 -13.67 23.81
N ILE A 26 -6.36 -14.94 24.09
CA ILE A 26 -7.37 -15.90 24.52
C ILE A 26 -7.35 -16.01 26.06
N PRO A 27 -8.44 -15.63 26.76
CA PRO A 27 -8.53 -15.83 28.20
C PRO A 27 -8.67 -17.32 28.53
N LEU A 28 -7.83 -17.81 29.44
CA LEU A 28 -7.88 -19.18 29.96
C LEU A 28 -8.69 -19.30 31.26
N THR A 29 -9.25 -18.21 31.75
CA THR A 29 -10.35 -18.25 32.72
C THR A 29 -11.62 -18.75 32.05
N VAL A 30 -11.85 -20.06 32.17
CA VAL A 30 -12.98 -20.74 31.54
C VAL A 30 -14.17 -20.79 32.49
N ASN A 31 -15.31 -20.27 32.05
CA ASN A 31 -16.60 -20.68 32.61
C ASN A 31 -16.97 -22.02 31.97
N LEU A 32 -16.93 -23.11 32.73
CA LEU A 32 -17.21 -24.46 32.21
C LEU A 32 -18.65 -24.63 31.68
N ARG A 33 -19.57 -23.71 32.00
CA ARG A 33 -20.93 -23.68 31.45
C ARG A 33 -21.00 -23.01 30.07
N ASP A 34 -19.96 -22.29 29.69
CA ASP A 34 -19.81 -21.67 28.37
C ASP A 34 -19.10 -22.66 27.44
N PHE A 35 -19.88 -23.55 26.85
CA PHE A 35 -19.36 -24.63 26.00
C PHE A 35 -18.59 -24.13 24.77
N ASP A 36 -18.90 -22.94 24.26
CA ASP A 36 -18.21 -22.40 23.09
C ASP A 36 -16.81 -21.90 23.46
N LYS A 37 -16.65 -21.27 24.64
CA LYS A 37 -15.31 -20.96 25.18
C LYS A 37 -14.50 -22.23 25.43
N VAL A 38 -15.10 -23.25 26.04
CA VAL A 38 -14.44 -24.54 26.29
C VAL A 38 -13.99 -25.16 24.96
N LYS A 39 -14.88 -25.24 23.96
CA LYS A 39 -14.57 -25.79 22.63
C LYS A 39 -13.48 -25.01 21.92
N ARG A 40 -13.50 -23.68 21.99
CA ARG A 40 -12.48 -22.82 21.37
C ARG A 40 -11.09 -23.13 21.94
N ILE A 41 -10.96 -23.20 23.27
CA ILE A 41 -9.69 -23.50 23.93
C ILE A 41 -9.25 -24.94 23.64
N ALA A 42 -10.16 -25.91 23.67
CA ALA A 42 -9.85 -27.31 23.34
C ALA A 42 -9.36 -27.43 21.88
N ARG A 43 -10.03 -26.77 20.93
CA ARG A 43 -9.62 -26.73 19.51
C ARG A 43 -8.25 -26.08 19.35
N LEU A 44 -7.97 -25.00 20.06
CA LEU A 44 -6.68 -24.34 20.05
C LEU A 44 -5.53 -25.29 20.44
N PHE A 45 -5.66 -25.95 21.60
CA PHE A 45 -4.63 -26.89 22.08
C PHE A 45 -4.51 -28.13 21.19
N TYR A 46 -5.62 -28.63 20.66
CA TYR A 46 -5.59 -29.75 19.73
C TYR A 46 -4.92 -29.37 18.40
N SER A 47 -5.21 -28.20 17.85
CA SER A 47 -4.54 -27.66 16.65
C SER A 47 -3.05 -27.48 16.89
N LEU A 48 -2.64 -26.94 18.05
CA LEU A 48 -1.22 -26.83 18.43
C LEU A 48 -0.54 -28.20 18.50
N PHE A 49 -1.20 -29.19 19.12
CA PHE A 49 -0.69 -30.56 19.17
C PHE A 49 -0.48 -31.16 17.77
N LEU A 50 -1.46 -30.99 16.87
CA LEU A 50 -1.34 -31.42 15.48
C LEU A 50 -0.22 -30.69 14.75
N ALA A 51 -0.12 -29.37 14.91
CA ALA A 51 0.92 -28.55 14.31
C ALA A 51 2.32 -28.98 14.76
N PHE A 52 2.55 -29.20 16.06
CA PHE A 52 3.84 -29.66 16.56
C PHE A 52 4.21 -31.06 16.03
N ARG A 53 3.25 -31.97 15.91
CA ARG A 53 3.49 -33.29 15.30
C ARG A 53 3.88 -33.17 13.84
N GLN A 54 3.15 -32.36 13.06
CA GLN A 54 3.45 -32.14 11.64
C GLN A 54 4.81 -31.47 11.46
N LEU A 55 5.11 -30.46 12.28
CA LEU A 55 6.38 -29.73 12.23
C LEU A 55 7.57 -30.64 12.57
N ASN A 56 7.43 -31.50 13.59
CA ASN A 56 8.46 -32.49 13.93
C ASN A 56 8.70 -33.47 12.78
N LEU A 57 7.62 -34.03 12.20
CA LEU A 57 7.73 -34.92 11.04
C LEU A 57 8.35 -34.24 9.82
N PHE A 58 8.03 -32.96 9.60
CA PHE A 58 8.60 -32.16 8.52
C PHE A 58 10.10 -31.98 8.71
N TYR A 59 10.54 -31.50 9.88
CA TYR A 59 11.97 -31.26 10.15
C TYR A 59 12.80 -32.53 10.18
N GLN A 60 12.24 -33.67 10.58
CA GLN A 60 12.92 -34.98 10.48
C GLN A 60 13.23 -35.37 9.03
N LYS A 61 12.43 -34.91 8.06
CA LYS A 61 12.57 -35.22 6.63
C LYS A 61 13.19 -34.08 5.84
N LEU A 62 13.42 -32.93 6.46
CA LEU A 62 13.87 -31.72 5.79
C LEU A 62 15.30 -31.92 5.28
N LYS A 63 15.46 -31.86 3.96
CA LYS A 63 16.78 -31.74 3.35
C LYS A 63 17.14 -30.26 3.26
N LEU A 64 18.27 -29.89 3.85
CA LEU A 64 18.76 -28.52 3.77
C LEU A 64 19.33 -28.29 2.37
N THR A 65 18.54 -27.65 1.52
CA THR A 65 18.99 -27.09 0.25
C THR A 65 19.04 -25.58 0.39
N ALA A 66 20.19 -24.97 0.09
CA ALA A 66 20.27 -23.52 -0.02
C ALA A 66 19.30 -23.06 -1.12
N SER A 67 18.32 -22.24 -0.74
CA SER A 67 17.35 -21.67 -1.65
C SER A 67 16.96 -20.28 -1.17
N ASP A 68 17.03 -19.31 -2.07
CA ASP A 68 16.59 -17.95 -1.81
C ASP A 68 15.07 -17.82 -1.80
N GLN A 69 14.34 -18.88 -2.21
CA GLN A 69 12.88 -18.92 -2.15
C GLN A 69 12.32 -18.67 -0.74
N ARG A 70 13.10 -18.95 0.30
CA ARG A 70 12.71 -18.67 1.69
C ARG A 70 12.44 -17.18 1.96
N PHE A 71 12.97 -16.29 1.13
CA PHE A 71 12.78 -14.84 1.24
C PHE A 71 11.53 -14.33 0.51
N PHE A 72 10.86 -15.19 -0.26
CA PHE A 72 9.72 -14.83 -1.07
C PHE A 72 8.46 -15.60 -0.66
N PRO A 73 7.26 -15.11 -1.00
CA PRO A 73 6.02 -15.87 -0.79
C PRO A 73 6.08 -17.25 -1.44
N TYR A 74 5.47 -18.25 -0.80
CA TYR A 74 5.52 -19.64 -1.30
C TYR A 74 4.77 -19.83 -2.63
N VAL A 75 3.79 -18.97 -2.91
CA VAL A 75 2.94 -19.03 -4.10
C VAL A 75 3.74 -18.61 -5.34
N GLN A 76 3.83 -19.50 -6.32
CA GLN A 76 4.64 -19.33 -7.54
C GLN A 76 3.84 -19.66 -8.81
N GLN A 77 2.51 -19.71 -8.70
CA GLN A 77 1.64 -20.04 -9.82
C GLN A 77 0.29 -19.32 -9.71
N PHE A 78 -0.34 -19.08 -10.85
CA PHE A 78 -1.70 -18.54 -10.95
C PHE A 78 -2.40 -19.05 -12.20
N LYS A 79 -3.71 -18.84 -12.30
CA LYS A 79 -4.47 -19.20 -13.51
C LYS A 79 -4.57 -18.02 -14.46
N PHE A 80 -4.23 -18.23 -15.73
CA PHE A 80 -4.40 -17.24 -16.78
C PHE A 80 -5.05 -17.90 -17.99
N ASN A 81 -6.20 -17.39 -18.44
CA ASN A 81 -6.96 -17.97 -19.57
C ASN A 81 -7.25 -19.48 -19.46
N GLY A 82 -7.39 -19.99 -18.23
CA GLY A 82 -7.65 -21.41 -17.96
C GLY A 82 -6.40 -22.25 -17.70
N ASP A 83 -5.22 -21.75 -18.05
CA ASP A 83 -3.95 -22.45 -17.86
C ASP A 83 -3.27 -22.05 -16.54
N ASN A 84 -2.57 -23.00 -15.92
CA ASN A 84 -1.68 -22.70 -14.80
C ASN A 84 -0.38 -22.11 -15.33
N VAL A 85 -0.08 -20.89 -14.92
CA VAL A 85 1.14 -20.17 -15.26
C VAL A 85 2.05 -20.13 -14.04
N ASN A 86 3.25 -20.69 -14.16
CA ASN A 86 4.27 -20.58 -13.12
C ASN A 86 5.11 -19.33 -13.31
N PHE A 87 5.68 -18.86 -12.21
CA PHE A 87 6.62 -17.76 -12.19
C PHE A 87 7.61 -17.91 -11.04
N THR A 88 8.77 -17.27 -11.20
CA THR A 88 9.81 -17.22 -10.18
C THR A 88 10.02 -15.77 -9.74
N TYR A 89 10.08 -15.54 -8.42
CA TYR A 89 10.40 -14.23 -7.87
C TYR A 89 11.85 -13.83 -8.18
N ILE A 90 12.08 -12.54 -8.41
CA ILE A 90 13.41 -11.98 -8.66
C ILE A 90 13.83 -11.15 -7.44
N ASN A 91 13.05 -10.12 -7.09
CA ASN A 91 13.38 -9.18 -6.02
C ASN A 91 12.12 -8.45 -5.51
N GLU A 92 12.23 -7.87 -4.32
CA GLU A 92 11.25 -6.90 -3.78
C GLU A 92 11.29 -5.62 -4.63
N LEU A 93 10.13 -5.00 -4.86
CA LEU A 93 10.01 -3.74 -5.60
C LEU A 93 9.99 -2.50 -4.68
N SER A 94 10.05 -2.70 -3.36
CA SER A 94 10.11 -1.63 -2.40
C SER A 94 10.99 -2.02 -1.22
N ASP A 95 11.78 -1.06 -0.73
CA ASP A 95 12.51 -1.21 0.52
C ASP A 95 11.58 -1.08 1.75
N ASP A 96 10.36 -0.57 1.56
CA ASP A 96 9.33 -0.62 2.60
C ASP A 96 8.80 -2.05 2.70
N TYR A 97 9.33 -2.73 3.70
CA TYR A 97 9.00 -4.07 4.06
C TYR A 97 7.53 -4.35 4.36
N LYS A 98 6.71 -3.30 4.56
CA LYS A 98 5.26 -3.41 4.77
C LYS A 98 4.54 -3.57 3.43
N LYS A 99 5.17 -3.17 2.32
CA LYS A 99 4.65 -3.35 0.98
C LYS A 99 4.95 -4.76 0.50
N THR A 100 3.89 -5.53 0.32
CA THR A 100 3.92 -6.91 -0.15
C THR A 100 3.87 -6.93 -1.68
N ILE A 101 4.94 -6.46 -2.32
CA ILE A 101 5.04 -6.32 -3.79
C ILE A 101 6.42 -6.76 -4.31
N TRP A 102 6.42 -7.62 -5.33
CA TRP A 102 7.62 -8.24 -5.88
C TRP A 102 7.64 -8.22 -7.41
N LYS A 103 8.85 -8.17 -7.97
CA LYS A 103 9.10 -8.45 -9.38
C LYS A 103 9.28 -9.96 -9.56
N ALA A 104 8.62 -10.52 -10.55
CA ALA A 104 8.75 -11.93 -10.90
C ALA A 104 8.82 -12.12 -12.41
N LYS A 105 9.22 -13.32 -12.82
CA LYS A 105 9.36 -13.72 -14.23
C LYS A 105 8.59 -15.01 -14.48
N LYS A 106 7.73 -14.99 -15.49
CA LYS A 106 7.03 -16.18 -15.98
C LYS A 106 7.99 -17.12 -16.71
N ASP A 107 7.60 -18.39 -16.86
CA ASP A 107 8.37 -19.39 -17.60
C ASP A 107 8.67 -18.97 -19.05
N ASN A 108 7.74 -18.24 -19.68
CA ASN A 108 7.91 -17.71 -21.04
C ASN A 108 8.84 -16.48 -21.14
N GLY A 109 9.41 -16.04 -20.02
CA GLY A 109 10.34 -14.93 -19.94
C GLY A 109 9.74 -13.56 -19.66
N GLN A 110 8.41 -13.41 -19.71
CA GLN A 110 7.74 -12.13 -19.46
C GLN A 110 7.83 -11.74 -17.97
N MET A 111 8.20 -10.48 -17.72
CA MET A 111 8.23 -9.90 -16.38
C MET A 111 6.84 -9.49 -15.92
N ILE A 112 6.56 -9.72 -14.63
CA ILE A 112 5.31 -9.40 -13.97
C ILE A 112 5.56 -8.79 -12.59
N VAL A 113 4.55 -8.11 -12.08
CA VAL A 113 4.49 -7.67 -10.68
C VAL A 113 3.51 -8.56 -9.94
N VAL A 114 3.93 -9.06 -8.78
CA VAL A 114 3.09 -9.85 -7.87
C VAL A 114 2.89 -9.04 -6.60
N LYS A 115 1.64 -8.70 -6.29
CA LYS A 115 1.24 -7.94 -5.10
C LYS A 115 0.26 -8.76 -4.27
N PHE A 116 0.40 -8.70 -2.95
CA PHE A 116 -0.59 -9.22 -2.02
C PHE A 116 -1.20 -8.07 -1.24
N THR A 117 -2.52 -7.99 -1.16
CA THR A 117 -3.20 -6.90 -0.43
C THR A 117 -4.59 -7.34 0.05
N PRO A 118 -5.10 -6.85 1.18
CA PRO A 118 -6.44 -7.23 1.66
C PRO A 118 -7.56 -6.83 0.69
N GLU A 119 -7.45 -5.65 0.08
CA GLU A 119 -8.48 -5.06 -0.77
C GLU A 119 -7.87 -4.57 -2.09
N TYR A 120 -8.61 -4.71 -3.19
CA TYR A 120 -8.16 -4.26 -4.50
C TYR A 120 -9.32 -3.93 -5.43
N ASN A 121 -9.31 -2.73 -6.01
CA ASN A 121 -10.35 -2.33 -6.96
C ASN A 121 -10.02 -2.75 -8.39
N VAL A 122 -10.39 -3.99 -8.76
CA VAL A 122 -10.17 -4.56 -10.09
C VAL A 122 -10.89 -3.78 -11.20
N GLU A 123 -12.11 -3.31 -10.94
CA GLU A 123 -12.90 -2.56 -11.95
C GLU A 123 -12.23 -1.22 -12.28
N ALA A 124 -11.85 -0.43 -11.27
CA ALA A 124 -11.16 0.82 -11.46
C ALA A 124 -9.78 0.65 -12.11
N HIS A 125 -9.04 -0.39 -11.72
CA HIS A 125 -7.76 -0.72 -12.36
C HIS A 125 -7.94 -0.98 -13.86
N ASN A 126 -8.86 -1.88 -14.22
CA ASN A 126 -9.08 -2.24 -15.62
C ASN A 126 -9.55 -1.04 -16.46
N LEU A 127 -10.42 -0.16 -15.90
CA LEU A 127 -10.81 1.08 -16.56
C LEU A 127 -9.59 1.94 -16.94
N CYS A 128 -8.63 2.10 -16.02
CA CYS A 128 -7.39 2.82 -16.30
C CYS A 128 -6.48 2.06 -17.28
N ALA A 129 -6.35 0.74 -17.14
CA ALA A 129 -5.51 -0.08 -18.00
C ALA A 129 -5.97 -0.05 -19.47
N ASP A 130 -7.28 -0.11 -19.71
CA ASP A 130 -7.89 -0.08 -21.06
C ASP A 130 -7.51 1.17 -21.88
N VAL A 131 -7.13 2.26 -21.21
CA VAL A 131 -6.70 3.51 -21.86
C VAL A 131 -5.21 3.82 -21.67
N GLY A 132 -4.43 2.85 -21.16
CA GLY A 132 -3.00 2.99 -20.87
C GLY A 132 -2.68 3.98 -19.74
N CYS A 133 -3.59 4.12 -18.77
CA CYS A 133 -3.39 4.91 -17.55
C CYS A 133 -3.00 4.06 -16.34
N ALA A 134 -2.99 2.74 -16.47
CA ALA A 134 -2.47 1.78 -15.49
C ALA A 134 -1.81 0.60 -16.24
N PRO A 135 -0.91 -0.16 -15.60
CA PRO A 135 -0.43 -1.43 -16.15
C PRO A 135 -1.59 -2.39 -16.43
N ASN A 136 -1.45 -3.30 -17.40
CA ASN A 136 -2.42 -4.37 -17.62
C ASN A 136 -2.51 -5.31 -16.41
N LEU A 137 -3.73 -5.47 -15.88
CA LEU A 137 -4.02 -6.47 -14.87
C LEU A 137 -4.11 -7.86 -15.51
N LEU A 138 -3.30 -8.80 -15.03
CA LEU A 138 -3.24 -10.17 -15.53
C LEU A 138 -4.06 -11.13 -14.68
N TYR A 139 -4.15 -10.88 -13.37
CA TYR A 139 -4.83 -11.76 -12.43
C TYR A 139 -5.25 -11.06 -11.15
N CYS A 140 -6.40 -11.45 -10.62
CA CYS A 140 -6.80 -11.21 -9.24
C CYS A 140 -7.37 -12.51 -8.67
N SER A 141 -6.91 -12.91 -7.48
CA SER A 141 -7.43 -14.10 -6.80
C SER A 141 -8.90 -13.95 -6.45
N ASP A 142 -9.63 -15.07 -6.52
CA ASP A 142 -10.99 -15.17 -6.01
C ASP A 142 -11.04 -15.22 -4.48
N ASP A 143 -12.25 -15.22 -3.91
CA ASP A 143 -12.44 -15.21 -2.46
C ASP A 143 -11.98 -16.52 -1.79
N VAL A 144 -12.04 -17.65 -2.50
CA VAL A 144 -11.58 -18.95 -1.97
C VAL A 144 -10.06 -18.94 -1.81
N GLN A 145 -9.34 -18.48 -2.82
CA GLN A 145 -7.90 -18.30 -2.76
C GLN A 145 -7.51 -17.25 -1.73
N THR A 146 -8.24 -16.14 -1.65
CA THR A 146 -8.01 -15.08 -0.64
C THR A 146 -8.07 -15.65 0.78
N GLN A 147 -9.03 -16.54 1.06
CA GLN A 147 -9.11 -17.24 2.36
C GLN A 147 -7.89 -18.13 2.61
N ILE A 148 -7.43 -18.88 1.60
CA ILE A 148 -6.23 -19.72 1.69
C ILE A 148 -4.97 -18.87 1.93
N LEU A 149 -4.93 -17.67 1.37
CA LEU A 149 -3.85 -16.69 1.50
C LEU A 149 -3.98 -15.82 2.76
N GLY A 150 -4.78 -16.24 3.73
CA GLY A 150 -4.88 -15.55 5.02
C GLY A 150 -5.59 -14.19 4.95
N GLY A 151 -6.51 -14.03 3.99
CA GLY A 151 -7.27 -12.79 3.79
C GLY A 151 -6.62 -11.80 2.82
N PHE A 152 -5.50 -12.17 2.17
CA PHE A 152 -4.86 -11.34 1.15
C PHE A 152 -5.28 -11.78 -0.26
N ARG A 153 -5.71 -10.82 -1.06
CA ARG A 153 -5.84 -10.99 -2.51
C ARG A 153 -4.45 -11.03 -3.13
N MET A 154 -4.25 -11.93 -4.07
CA MET A 154 -3.07 -11.98 -4.92
C MET A 154 -3.39 -11.31 -6.25
N ILE A 155 -2.64 -10.26 -6.55
CA ILE A 155 -2.78 -9.43 -7.73
C ILE A 155 -1.54 -9.62 -8.59
N ILE A 156 -1.74 -9.94 -9.87
CA ILE A 156 -0.67 -9.96 -10.86
C ILE A 156 -1.00 -8.97 -11.95
N MET A 157 -0.02 -8.12 -12.26
CA MET A 157 -0.08 -7.17 -13.36
C MET A 157 1.20 -7.22 -14.18
N GLU A 158 1.18 -6.62 -15.36
CA GLU A 158 2.39 -6.49 -16.16
C GLU A 158 3.46 -5.67 -15.43
N TYR A 159 4.71 -6.00 -15.69
CA TYR A 159 5.81 -5.15 -15.25
C TYR A 159 6.08 -4.07 -16.30
N VAL A 160 5.92 -2.81 -15.91
CA VAL A 160 6.35 -1.65 -16.69
C VAL A 160 7.71 -1.20 -16.18
N ASN A 161 8.67 -0.99 -17.09
CA ASN A 161 9.99 -0.49 -16.71
C ASN A 161 9.94 1.01 -16.44
N GLY A 162 9.57 1.37 -15.21
CA GLY A 162 9.51 2.73 -14.72
C GLY A 162 9.88 2.82 -13.24
N ILE A 163 9.96 4.05 -12.74
CA ILE A 163 10.22 4.37 -11.34
C ILE A 163 9.12 5.29 -10.84
N SER A 164 8.85 5.30 -9.53
CA SER A 164 7.79 6.15 -8.99
C SER A 164 8.18 7.64 -9.07
N LEU A 165 7.19 8.52 -9.15
CA LEU A 165 7.42 9.96 -9.32
C LEU A 165 8.23 10.54 -8.15
N ASP A 166 7.99 10.10 -6.91
CA ASP A 166 8.75 10.54 -5.73
C ASP A 166 10.24 10.16 -5.80
N GLN A 167 10.56 8.95 -6.27
CA GLN A 167 11.94 8.52 -6.50
C GLN A 167 12.60 9.36 -7.59
N LYS A 168 11.90 9.56 -8.71
CA LYS A 168 12.42 10.34 -9.84
C LYS A 168 12.70 11.80 -9.48
N LEU A 169 11.86 12.39 -8.63
CA LEU A 169 12.07 13.72 -8.06
C LEU A 169 13.29 13.75 -7.13
N ALA A 170 13.45 12.74 -6.28
CA ALA A 170 14.59 12.65 -5.36
C ALA A 170 15.93 12.48 -6.10
N GLU A 171 15.93 11.79 -7.24
CA GLU A 171 17.11 11.58 -8.10
C GLU A 171 17.37 12.75 -9.06
N GLY A 172 16.42 13.66 -9.23
CA GLY A 172 16.54 14.80 -10.15
C GLY A 172 16.45 14.42 -11.63
N GLU A 173 15.82 13.28 -11.94
CA GLU A 173 15.73 12.70 -13.31
C GLU A 173 14.41 13.06 -14.03
N LEU A 174 13.63 13.97 -13.45
CA LEU A 174 12.37 14.42 -14.04
C LEU A 174 12.64 15.49 -15.10
N ALA A 175 12.31 15.20 -16.35
CA ALA A 175 12.48 16.17 -17.43
C ALA A 175 11.41 17.27 -17.32
N ALA A 176 11.80 18.54 -17.31
CA ALA A 176 10.89 19.67 -17.11
C ALA A 176 9.78 19.73 -18.18
N GLU A 177 10.13 19.37 -19.42
CA GLU A 177 9.23 19.24 -20.56
C GLU A 177 8.19 18.12 -20.38
N SER A 178 8.50 17.10 -19.59
CA SER A 178 7.63 15.95 -19.34
C SER A 178 6.63 16.20 -18.21
N CYS A 179 6.87 17.16 -17.31
CA CYS A 179 5.97 17.49 -16.21
C CYS A 179 4.53 17.75 -16.67
N LYS A 180 4.37 18.48 -17.78
CA LYS A 180 3.06 18.76 -18.39
C LYS A 180 2.39 17.50 -18.93
N THR A 181 3.16 16.57 -19.48
CA THR A 181 2.64 15.31 -20.02
C THR A 181 2.21 14.38 -18.89
N ILE A 182 3.03 14.25 -17.85
CA ILE A 182 2.73 13.47 -16.64
C ILE A 182 1.45 13.98 -15.97
N TYR A 183 1.33 15.30 -15.77
CA TYR A 183 0.12 15.88 -15.20
C TYR A 183 -1.12 15.56 -16.05
N LYS A 184 -1.04 15.68 -17.38
CA LYS A 184 -2.14 15.34 -18.28
C LYS A 184 -2.53 13.86 -18.21
N ASP A 185 -1.57 12.96 -18.05
CA ASP A 185 -1.85 11.54 -17.87
C ASP A 185 -2.60 11.27 -16.55
N MET A 186 -2.18 11.92 -15.46
CA MET A 186 -2.87 11.83 -14.16
C MET A 186 -4.28 12.45 -14.23
N GLU A 187 -4.41 13.63 -14.81
CA GLU A 187 -5.69 14.30 -14.99
C GLU A 187 -6.66 13.42 -15.81
N ARG A 188 -6.17 12.79 -16.89
CA ARG A 188 -6.94 11.86 -17.72
C ARG A 188 -7.41 10.65 -16.92
N ALA A 189 -6.53 10.03 -16.13
CA ALA A 189 -6.86 8.86 -15.30
C ALA A 189 -7.92 9.20 -14.24
N ILE A 190 -7.75 10.31 -13.52
CA ILE A 190 -8.69 10.75 -12.48
C ILE A 190 -10.04 11.13 -13.07
N LYS A 191 -10.08 11.87 -14.19
CA LYS A 191 -11.33 12.18 -14.91
C LYS A 191 -12.08 10.91 -15.32
N LEU A 192 -11.36 9.90 -15.81
CA LEU A 192 -11.97 8.62 -16.20
C LEU A 192 -12.61 7.91 -15.00
N LEU A 193 -11.88 7.79 -13.89
CA LEU A 193 -12.38 7.18 -12.65
C LEU A 193 -13.60 7.92 -12.12
N HIS A 194 -13.52 9.25 -12.02
CA HIS A 194 -14.61 10.10 -11.52
C HIS A 194 -15.87 9.99 -12.39
N GLY A 195 -15.70 9.89 -13.71
CA GLY A 195 -16.78 9.67 -14.67
C GLY A 195 -17.50 8.32 -14.49
N LYS A 196 -16.86 7.34 -13.85
CA LYS A 196 -17.42 6.03 -13.47
C LYS A 196 -17.76 5.91 -11.98
N ASN A 197 -17.80 7.05 -11.30
CA ASN A 197 -18.08 7.18 -9.86
C ASN A 197 -17.05 6.52 -8.94
N PHE A 198 -15.80 6.38 -9.39
CA PHE A 198 -14.68 5.95 -8.57
C PHE A 198 -13.87 7.15 -8.05
N VAL A 199 -13.32 7.00 -6.86
CA VAL A 199 -12.34 7.87 -6.21
C VAL A 199 -11.08 7.03 -6.04
N PHE A 200 -9.93 7.52 -6.51
CA PHE A 200 -8.66 6.80 -6.39
C PHE A 200 -8.16 6.78 -4.94
N ALA A 201 -8.45 7.86 -4.20
CA ALA A 201 -8.27 8.05 -2.77
C ALA A 201 -6.81 8.16 -2.28
N ASP A 202 -5.85 7.59 -3.01
CA ASP A 202 -4.44 7.55 -2.63
C ASP A 202 -3.49 8.11 -3.71
N LEU A 203 -3.86 9.25 -4.33
CA LEU A 203 -3.10 9.87 -5.42
C LEU A 203 -1.82 10.58 -4.90
N ARG A 204 -0.84 9.80 -4.46
CA ARG A 204 0.47 10.30 -4.02
C ARG A 204 1.53 10.05 -5.10
N ALA A 205 2.62 10.82 -5.09
CA ALA A 205 3.72 10.65 -6.03
C ALA A 205 4.31 9.23 -6.04
N SER A 206 4.30 8.53 -4.90
CA SER A 206 4.72 7.12 -4.79
C SER A 206 3.79 6.12 -5.49
N ASN A 207 2.57 6.53 -5.84
CA ASN A 207 1.57 5.74 -6.57
C ASN A 207 1.44 6.19 -8.04
N VAL A 208 2.37 7.03 -8.52
CA VAL A 208 2.49 7.44 -9.92
C VAL A 208 3.75 6.81 -10.49
N LEU A 209 3.61 5.87 -11.40
CA LEU A 209 4.72 5.22 -12.09
C LEU A 209 5.10 6.04 -13.33
N VAL A 210 6.33 6.51 -13.40
CA VAL A 210 6.88 7.25 -14.54
C VAL A 210 7.77 6.34 -15.37
N PHE A 211 7.51 6.25 -16.67
CA PHE A 211 8.23 5.41 -17.61
C PHE A 211 8.63 6.20 -18.86
N GLU A 212 9.69 5.74 -19.51
CA GLU A 212 10.25 6.38 -20.71
C GLU A 212 9.50 5.92 -21.96
N THR A 213 9.26 6.87 -22.87
CA THR A 213 8.86 6.61 -24.26
C THR A 213 9.88 7.24 -25.20
N GLU A 214 9.78 6.98 -26.52
CA GLU A 214 10.74 7.51 -27.50
C GLU A 214 10.87 9.05 -27.44
N ASP A 215 9.76 9.75 -27.13
CA ASP A 215 9.68 11.20 -27.22
C ASP A 215 9.59 11.92 -25.86
N THR A 216 9.18 11.25 -24.78
CA THR A 216 8.88 11.91 -23.48
C THR A 216 8.73 10.90 -22.34
N GLN A 217 8.64 11.40 -21.09
CA GLN A 217 8.22 10.60 -19.95
C GLN A 217 6.69 10.62 -19.84
N ARG A 218 6.12 9.43 -19.62
CA ARG A 218 4.68 9.20 -19.43
C ARG A 218 4.42 8.64 -18.04
N ALA A 219 3.18 8.73 -17.60
CA ALA A 219 2.80 8.27 -16.27
C ALA A 219 1.56 7.37 -16.25
N MET A 220 1.56 6.43 -15.31
CA MET A 220 0.45 5.53 -15.02
C MET A 220 0.16 5.52 -13.51
N LEU A 221 -1.10 5.33 -13.13
CA LEU A 221 -1.48 5.04 -11.76
C LEU A 221 -1.12 3.60 -11.42
N ILE A 222 -0.59 3.40 -10.22
CA ILE A 222 -0.39 2.11 -9.58
C ILE A 222 -1.03 2.13 -8.20
N ASP A 223 -1.28 0.95 -7.61
CA ASP A 223 -1.87 0.83 -6.26
C ASP A 223 -3.35 1.27 -6.16
N PHE A 224 -4.26 0.37 -6.53
CA PHE A 224 -5.72 0.59 -6.50
C PHE A 224 -6.37 0.04 -5.22
N ASP A 225 -5.60 -0.15 -4.14
CA ASP A 225 -6.05 -0.81 -2.92
C ASP A 225 -7.12 0.00 -2.18
N TRP A 226 -7.03 1.33 -2.26
CA TRP A 226 -7.93 2.26 -1.55
C TRP A 226 -9.02 2.83 -2.46
N CYS A 227 -8.98 2.48 -3.75
CA CYS A 227 -9.91 3.00 -4.72
C CYS A 227 -11.32 2.45 -4.45
N GLY A 228 -12.32 3.33 -4.47
CA GLY A 228 -13.70 2.97 -4.14
C GLY A 228 -14.72 3.94 -4.72
N LYS A 229 -15.99 3.71 -4.42
CA LYS A 229 -17.12 4.53 -4.88
C LYS A 229 -17.25 5.81 -4.06
N ASP A 230 -17.44 6.92 -4.76
CA ASP A 230 -17.69 8.25 -4.20
C ASP A 230 -18.90 8.24 -3.25
N ASP A 231 -18.72 8.78 -2.04
CA ASP A 231 -19.72 8.86 -0.97
C ASP A 231 -20.27 7.51 -0.46
N VAL A 232 -19.58 6.41 -0.74
CA VAL A 232 -19.99 5.05 -0.32
C VAL A 232 -18.87 4.36 0.42
N ASP A 233 -17.73 4.19 -0.23
CA ASP A 233 -16.57 3.52 0.35
C ASP A 233 -15.81 4.47 1.28
N ARG A 234 -14.92 3.92 2.10
CA ARG A 234 -14.25 4.66 3.18
C ARG A 234 -12.75 4.43 3.17
N TYR A 235 -12.02 5.45 3.63
CA TYR A 235 -10.61 5.29 3.96
C TYR A 235 -10.39 4.18 5.00
N PRO A 236 -9.28 3.43 4.92
CA PRO A 236 -9.00 2.39 5.89
C PRO A 236 -8.76 2.98 7.29
N PRO A 237 -9.06 2.22 8.35
CA PRO A 237 -8.78 2.65 9.72
C PRO A 237 -7.28 2.82 10.00
N SER A 238 -6.42 2.17 9.22
CA SER A 238 -4.96 2.23 9.30
C SER A 238 -4.34 3.39 8.52
N MET A 239 -5.14 4.33 8.01
CA MET A 239 -4.68 5.51 7.28
C MET A 239 -3.67 6.31 8.11
N ASN A 240 -2.48 6.56 7.53
CA ASN A 240 -1.40 7.28 8.21
C ASN A 240 -1.77 8.76 8.39
N GLN A 241 -1.98 9.21 9.63
CA GLN A 241 -2.38 10.58 9.92
C GLN A 241 -1.23 11.60 9.93
N ASP A 242 0.02 11.15 9.77
CA ASP A 242 1.20 12.03 9.73
C ASP A 242 1.37 12.73 8.37
N LEU A 243 0.57 12.38 7.36
CA LEU A 243 0.57 13.00 6.04
C LEU A 243 -0.46 14.13 5.94
N SER A 244 -0.18 15.12 5.10
CA SER A 244 -1.06 16.25 4.80
C SER A 244 -2.20 15.86 3.85
N TRP A 245 -3.15 15.07 4.35
CA TRP A 245 -4.33 14.65 3.59
C TRP A 245 -5.27 15.81 3.24
N PRO A 246 -6.10 15.67 2.18
CA PRO A 246 -7.18 16.60 1.89
C PRO A 246 -8.06 16.87 3.11
N SER A 247 -8.64 18.07 3.18
CA SER A 247 -9.62 18.39 4.23
C SER A 247 -10.73 17.33 4.27
N GLU A 248 -11.12 16.92 5.47
CA GLU A 248 -12.13 15.88 5.75
C GLU A 248 -11.71 14.42 5.46
N ALA A 249 -10.61 14.19 4.74
CA ALA A 249 -10.03 12.87 4.58
C ALA A 249 -9.35 12.44 5.90
N LYS A 250 -9.99 11.50 6.60
CA LYS A 250 -9.55 10.92 7.87
C LYS A 250 -9.88 9.43 7.92
N PRO A 251 -9.29 8.65 8.85
CA PRO A 251 -9.62 7.22 8.97
C PRO A 251 -11.12 6.99 9.03
N CYS A 252 -11.61 6.03 8.25
CA CYS A 252 -13.02 5.66 8.10
C CYS A 252 -13.95 6.75 7.52
N ALA A 253 -13.44 7.91 7.08
CA ALA A 253 -14.24 8.89 6.37
C ALA A 253 -14.61 8.39 4.97
N LEU A 254 -15.73 8.89 4.45
CA LEU A 254 -16.17 8.57 3.09
C LEU A 254 -15.16 9.07 2.07
N LEU A 255 -14.94 8.29 1.03
CA LEU A 255 -14.17 8.71 -0.12
C LEU A 255 -14.95 9.78 -0.88
N LYS A 256 -14.25 10.82 -1.32
CA LYS A 256 -14.84 11.93 -2.04
C LYS A 256 -13.97 12.29 -3.23
N LYS A 257 -14.59 12.55 -4.39
CA LYS A 257 -13.85 12.96 -5.61
C LYS A 257 -12.98 14.20 -5.41
N ASN A 258 -13.40 15.14 -4.56
CA ASN A 258 -12.61 16.33 -4.23
C ASN A 258 -11.27 15.99 -3.53
N HIS A 259 -11.16 14.83 -2.87
CA HIS A 259 -9.89 14.37 -2.29
C HIS A 259 -8.86 14.08 -3.38
N ASP A 260 -9.25 13.44 -4.49
CA ASP A 260 -8.35 13.24 -5.63
C ASP A 260 -7.98 14.56 -6.30
N LEU A 261 -8.92 15.51 -6.40
CA LEU A 261 -8.66 16.82 -6.98
C LEU A 261 -7.64 17.62 -6.17
N TYR A 262 -7.70 17.54 -4.83
CA TYR A 262 -6.68 18.11 -3.96
C TYR A 262 -5.30 17.51 -4.24
N TRP A 263 -5.22 16.18 -4.35
CA TRP A 263 -3.96 15.52 -4.65
C TRP A 263 -3.43 15.88 -6.04
N LEU A 264 -4.31 15.99 -7.03
CA LEU A 264 -3.95 16.38 -8.38
C LEU A 264 -3.42 17.82 -8.44
N ASP A 265 -4.00 18.73 -7.66
CA ASP A 265 -3.53 20.10 -7.49
C ASP A 265 -2.15 20.14 -6.82
N LEU A 266 -1.95 19.33 -5.77
CA LEU A 266 -0.65 19.16 -5.11
C LEU A 266 0.42 18.63 -6.09
N LEU A 267 0.06 17.64 -6.92
CA LEU A 267 0.95 17.13 -7.95
C LEU A 267 1.41 18.23 -8.92
N LEU A 268 0.49 19.09 -9.34
CA LEU A 268 0.81 20.21 -10.22
C LEU A 268 1.73 21.22 -9.55
N HIS A 269 1.40 21.63 -8.33
CA HIS A 269 2.04 22.78 -7.68
C HIS A 269 3.33 22.46 -6.94
N GLU A 270 3.42 21.29 -6.29
CA GLU A 270 4.61 20.95 -5.49
C GLU A 270 5.65 20.16 -6.29
N TYR A 271 5.21 19.31 -7.23
CA TYR A 271 6.12 18.37 -7.89
C TYR A 271 6.37 18.68 -9.36
N LEU A 272 5.37 19.20 -10.07
CA LEU A 272 5.40 19.33 -11.54
C LEU A 272 5.44 20.78 -12.03
N SER A 273 5.50 21.77 -11.14
CA SER A 273 5.61 23.17 -11.51
C SER A 273 7.03 23.51 -11.98
N PRO A 274 7.20 24.27 -13.08
CA PRO A 274 8.50 24.77 -13.45
C PRO A 274 9.07 25.68 -12.35
N PRO A 275 10.40 25.71 -12.16
CA PRO A 275 11.04 26.47 -11.08
C PRO A 275 10.73 27.98 -11.10
N ASP A 276 10.23 28.54 -12.21
CA ASP A 276 9.97 29.97 -12.36
C ASP A 276 8.61 30.45 -11.81
N THR A 277 7.74 29.55 -11.31
CA THR A 277 6.39 29.93 -10.85
C THR A 277 6.26 30.30 -9.36
N PHE A 278 7.31 30.20 -8.55
CA PHE A 278 7.27 30.59 -7.13
C PHE A 278 8.05 31.88 -6.86
N THR A 279 7.41 33.04 -7.04
CA THR A 279 7.80 34.25 -6.30
C THR A 279 7.03 34.29 -4.98
N PHE A 280 7.61 33.67 -3.95
CA PHE A 280 7.15 33.87 -2.57
C PHE A 280 7.48 35.31 -2.16
N LYS A 281 6.53 36.24 -2.28
CA LYS A 281 6.64 37.56 -1.64
C LYS A 281 6.43 37.38 -0.14
N LEU A 282 7.52 37.40 0.63
CA LEU A 282 7.44 37.58 2.07
C LEU A 282 6.63 38.86 2.38
N PRO A 283 5.74 38.85 3.39
CA PRO A 283 5.07 40.07 3.83
C PRO A 283 6.09 41.09 4.34
N ASP A 284 5.96 42.33 3.90
CA ASP A 284 6.79 43.46 4.32
C ASP A 284 6.67 43.69 5.84
N PRO A 285 7.78 43.66 6.61
CA PRO A 285 7.75 43.85 8.06
C PRO A 285 7.32 45.27 8.51
N SER A 286 7.09 46.20 7.60
CA SER A 286 6.84 47.61 7.91
C SER A 286 5.38 48.00 8.21
N SER A 287 4.44 47.04 8.32
CA SER A 287 3.02 47.34 8.53
C SER A 287 2.45 46.97 9.92
N VAL A 288 3.27 46.97 10.97
CA VAL A 288 2.77 47.02 12.37
C VAL A 288 3.14 48.37 12.99
N GLY A 289 2.19 49.29 12.91
CA GLY A 289 2.26 50.61 13.52
C GLY A 289 2.22 50.55 15.06
N SER A 290 3.30 51.05 15.66
CA SER A 290 3.32 52.03 16.76
C SER A 290 2.06 52.18 17.63
N ARG A 291 2.16 51.67 18.87
CA ARG A 291 1.66 52.36 20.06
C ARG A 291 2.67 52.20 21.22
N MET A 292 3.43 53.26 21.47
CA MET A 292 4.14 53.47 22.73
C MET A 292 3.14 53.86 23.83
N SER A 293 3.37 53.34 25.04
CA SER A 293 3.06 54.05 26.28
C SER A 293 4.01 53.56 27.38
N SER A 294 4.70 54.53 27.96
CA SER A 294 5.73 54.52 29.00
C SER A 294 5.30 53.96 30.36
N GLY A 295 6.26 53.46 31.15
CA GLY A 295 6.10 53.37 32.61
C GLY A 295 7.08 52.47 33.39
N SER A 296 8.29 52.97 33.64
CA SER A 296 9.03 52.93 34.92
C SER A 296 9.45 51.61 35.61
N ARG A 297 10.75 51.57 35.93
CA ARG A 297 11.52 50.60 36.74
C ARG A 297 11.01 50.44 38.19
N SER A 298 11.17 49.24 38.74
CA SER A 298 11.79 49.03 40.07
C SER A 298 12.23 47.57 40.31
N HIS A 299 13.34 47.43 41.03
CA HIS A 299 14.02 46.20 41.47
C HIS A 299 13.22 45.37 42.49
N LEU A 300 13.44 44.05 42.52
CA LEU A 300 14.09 43.27 43.60
C LEU A 300 13.77 41.76 43.48
N SER A 301 14.81 40.93 43.49
CA SER A 301 14.79 39.49 43.80
C SER A 301 14.48 39.28 45.30
N PRO A 302 14.31 38.05 45.85
CA PRO A 302 14.90 36.75 45.45
C PRO A 302 14.01 35.89 44.56
#